data_AF-A0A2V5ZHM3-F1
#
_entry.id   AF-A0A2V5ZHM3-F1
#
_cell.length_a   1.000
_cell.length_b   1.000
_cell.length_c   1.000
_cell.angle_alpha   90.00
_cell.angle_beta   90.00
_cell.angle_gamma   90.00
#
_symmetry.space_group_name_H-M   'P 1'
#
loop_
_entity.id
_entity.type
_entity.pdbx_description
1 polymer ?
#
loop_
_entity_poly.entity_id
_entity_poly.type
_entity_poly.pdbx_seq_one_letter_code
_entity_poly.pdbx_strand_id
1 'polypeptide(L)'
;MSSKTKAPATELNFEKAMDRLEAIVEQMESGKLPLEDLIVRYEEGMNLVKICQEQLTSAEQKIEVIARNNAGKAIVKNFEPAAESANDEKQAEKELKNDEVRLF
;
A
#
# COMPACT_ATOMS: atom_id res chain seq x y z
N MET A 1 41.52 -9.32 0.38
CA MET A 1 40.76 -8.99 -0.84
C MET A 1 39.37 -8.57 -0.41
N SER A 2 39.10 -7.26 -0.41
CA SER A 2 37.81 -6.67 0.00
C SER A 2 36.74 -6.93 -1.05
N SER A 3 35.82 -7.84 -0.78
CA SER A 3 34.66 -8.10 -1.64
C SER A 3 33.63 -6.97 -1.48
N LYS A 4 33.82 -5.89 -2.25
CA LYS A 4 32.84 -4.81 -2.41
C LYS A 4 31.76 -5.32 -3.38
N THR A 5 30.71 -5.93 -2.85
CA THR A 5 29.59 -6.44 -3.67
C THR A 5 28.72 -5.28 -4.15
N LYS A 6 28.79 -5.04 -5.45
CA LYS A 6 28.04 -4.10 -6.27
C LYS A 6 26.53 -4.37 -6.14
N ALA A 7 25.77 -3.42 -5.58
CA ALA A 7 24.31 -3.50 -5.52
C ALA A 7 23.69 -3.17 -6.90
N PRO A 8 22.62 -3.88 -7.32
CA PRO A 8 21.95 -3.67 -8.59
C PRO A 8 21.09 -2.39 -8.56
N ALA A 9 20.69 -1.98 -9.76
CA ALA A 9 20.03 -0.73 -10.10
C ALA A 9 18.78 -0.40 -9.24
N THR A 10 18.78 0.82 -8.70
CA THR A 10 17.65 1.78 -8.65
C THR A 10 16.28 1.29 -8.14
N GLU A 11 16.23 0.59 -7.01
CA GLU A 11 15.10 0.76 -6.10
C GLU A 11 15.47 1.84 -5.08
N LEU A 12 14.64 2.89 -4.97
CA LEU A 12 14.75 3.85 -3.88
C LEU A 12 14.45 3.10 -2.57
N ASN A 13 15.51 2.78 -1.81
CA ASN A 13 15.34 2.22 -0.48
C ASN A 13 14.78 3.29 0.47
N PHE A 14 14.18 2.85 1.57
CA PHE A 14 13.51 3.74 2.53
C PHE A 14 14.39 4.91 2.97
N GLU A 15 15.64 4.63 3.35
CA GLU A 15 16.61 5.64 3.77
C GLU A 15 16.84 6.72 2.71
N LYS A 16 17.08 6.34 1.44
CA LYS A 16 17.27 7.33 0.37
C LYS A 16 16.01 8.13 0.05
N ALA A 17 14.83 7.50 0.17
CA ALA A 17 13.57 8.19 -0.02
C ALA A 17 13.36 9.24 1.10
N MET A 18 13.76 8.91 2.33
CA MET A 18 13.72 9.83 3.47
C MET A 18 14.73 10.97 3.31
N ASP A 19 16.00 10.67 3.01
CA ASP A 19 17.03 11.69 2.76
C ASP A 19 16.59 12.70 1.68
N ARG A 20 15.95 12.19 0.62
CA ARG A 20 15.43 13.02 -0.46
C ARG A 20 14.25 13.88 0.00
N LEU A 21 13.34 13.33 0.79
CA LEU A 21 12.19 14.05 1.32
C LEU A 21 12.65 15.20 2.24
N GLU A 22 13.62 14.95 3.13
CA GLU A 22 14.22 15.98 3.98
C GLU A 22 14.83 17.12 3.17
N ALA A 23 15.60 16.79 2.12
CA ALA A 23 16.18 17.80 1.23
C ALA A 23 15.12 18.63 0.48
N ILE A 24 13.98 18.02 0.13
CA ILE A 24 12.85 18.74 -0.49
C ILE A 24 12.21 19.69 0.51
N VAL A 25 11.99 19.25 1.75
CA VAL A 25 11.42 20.09 2.82
C VAL A 25 12.34 21.28 3.09
N GLU A 26 13.65 21.07 3.24
CA GLU A 26 14.62 22.14 3.44
C GLU A 26 14.60 23.16 2.29
N GLN A 27 14.49 22.68 1.05
CA GLN A 27 14.34 23.55 -0.13
C GLN A 27 13.06 24.38 -0.06
N MET A 28 11.92 23.77 0.26
CA MET A 28 10.63 24.45 0.35
C MET A 28 10.60 25.48 1.50
N GLU A 29 11.17 25.13 2.66
CA GLU A 29 11.27 26.01 3.83
C GLU A 29 12.18 27.23 3.61
N SER A 30 13.15 27.11 2.69
CA SER A 30 14.03 28.23 2.35
C SER A 30 13.29 29.45 1.78
N GLY A 31 12.07 29.25 1.24
CA GLY A 31 11.22 30.31 0.68
C GLY A 31 11.76 30.95 -0.61
N LYS A 32 12.82 30.41 -1.20
CA LYS A 32 13.50 30.96 -2.39
C LYS A 32 13.06 30.34 -3.71
N LEU A 33 12.17 29.35 -3.68
CA LEU A 33 11.71 28.66 -4.87
C LEU A 33 10.56 29.43 -5.54
N PRO A 34 10.57 29.57 -6.87
CA PRO A 34 9.41 30.06 -7.61
C PRO A 34 8.22 29.08 -7.45
N LEU A 35 7.02 29.57 -7.73
CA LEU A 35 5.78 28.81 -7.52
C LEU A 35 5.74 27.50 -8.32
N GLU A 36 6.20 27.54 -9.57
CA GLU A 36 6.24 26.37 -10.45
C GLU A 36 7.16 25.29 -9.86
N ASP A 37 8.33 25.66 -9.34
CA ASP A 37 9.25 24.72 -8.70
C ASP A 37 8.67 24.18 -7.39
N LEU A 38 7.96 25.00 -6.60
CA LEU A 38 7.29 24.53 -5.38
C LEU A 38 6.27 23.43 -5.67
N ILE A 39 5.50 23.55 -6.75
CA ILE A 39 4.52 22.53 -7.16
C ILE A 39 5.24 21.22 -7.52
N VAL A 40 6.30 21.30 -8.33
CA VAL A 40 7.09 20.12 -8.72
C VAL A 40 7.70 19.43 -7.48
N ARG A 41 8.25 20.21 -6.54
CA ARG A 41 8.81 19.69 -5.29
C ARG A 41 7.77 19.04 -4.40
N TYR A 42 6.58 19.63 -4.33
CA TYR A 42 5.47 19.05 -3.59
C TYR A 42 5.03 17.70 -4.18
N GLU A 43 4.88 17.59 -5.50
CA GLU A 43 4.56 16.32 -6.16
C GLU A 43 5.64 15.26 -5.93
N GLU A 44 6.92 15.64 -6.02
CA GLU A 44 8.05 14.76 -5.72
C GLU A 44 7.98 14.28 -4.26
N GLY A 45 7.76 15.19 -3.30
CA GLY A 45 7.61 14.87 -1.88
C GLY A 45 6.45 13.90 -1.62
N MET A 46 5.29 14.12 -2.24
CA MET A 46 4.14 13.22 -2.11
C MET A 46 4.42 11.80 -2.62
N ASN A 47 5.15 11.68 -3.73
CA ASN A 47 5.55 10.37 -4.24
C ASN A 47 6.53 9.67 -3.29
N LEU A 48 7.48 10.40 -2.69
CA LEU A 48 8.42 9.84 -1.72
C LEU A 48 7.72 9.39 -0.44
N VAL A 49 6.77 10.16 0.07
CA VAL A 49 5.93 9.77 1.22
C VAL A 49 5.20 8.46 0.95
N LYS A 50 4.62 8.31 -0.25
CA LYS A 50 3.95 7.07 -0.65
C LYS A 50 4.91 5.88 -0.66
N ILE A 51 6.11 6.04 -1.23
CA ILE A 51 7.14 5.00 -1.25
C ILE A 51 7.56 4.59 0.17
N CYS A 52 7.75 5.57 1.06
CA CYS A 52 8.08 5.31 2.47
C CYS A 52 6.97 4.51 3.15
N GLN A 53 5.71 4.91 2.97
CA GLN A 53 4.56 4.23 3.56
C GLN A 53 4.44 2.77 3.06
N GLU A 54 4.62 2.54 1.76
CA GLU A 54 4.58 1.20 1.17
C GLU A 54 5.68 0.28 1.74
N GLN A 55 6.89 0.81 1.92
CA GLN A 55 7.98 0.04 2.51
C GLN A 55 7.74 -0.28 3.98
N LEU A 56 7.24 0.68 4.78
CA LEU A 56 6.86 0.43 6.17
C LEU A 56 5.77 -0.64 6.27
N THR A 57 4.72 -0.52 5.44
CA THR A 57 3.63 -1.50 5.39
C THR A 57 4.14 -2.90 5.04
N SER A 58 5.05 -3.00 4.06
CA SER A 58 5.67 -4.28 3.69
C SER A 58 6.50 -4.87 4.84
N ALA A 59 7.25 -4.02 5.56
CA ALA A 59 8.05 -4.45 6.70
C ALA A 59 7.17 -4.95 7.86
N GLU A 60 6.09 -4.24 8.19
CA GLU A 60 5.10 -4.64 9.19
C GLU A 60 4.48 -6.00 8.87
N GLN A 61 4.05 -6.21 7.63
CA GLN A 61 3.48 -7.50 7.18
C GLN A 61 4.49 -8.64 7.32
N LYS A 62 5.76 -8.40 6.98
CA LYS A 62 6.82 -9.42 7.14
C LYS A 62 7.03 -9.77 8.61
N ILE A 63 7.07 -8.77 9.49
CA ILE A 63 7.20 -8.98 10.95
C ILE A 63 6.00 -9.79 11.47
N GLU A 64 4.79 -9.44 11.06
CA GLU A 64 3.57 -10.13 11.48
C GLU A 64 3.55 -11.61 11.05
N VAL A 65 3.98 -11.90 9.81
CA VAL A 65 4.14 -13.27 9.30
C VAL A 65 5.15 -14.05 10.14
N ILE A 66 6.32 -13.46 10.44
CA ILE A 66 7.35 -14.11 11.26
C ILE A 66 6.84 -14.35 12.70
N ALA A 67 6.13 -13.38 13.29
CA ALA A 67 5.57 -13.49 14.63
C ALA A 67 4.50 -14.59 14.72
N ARG A 68 3.59 -14.68 13.73
CA ARG A 68 2.59 -15.76 13.64
C ARG A 68 3.23 -17.14 13.50
N ASN A 69 4.30 -17.25 12.71
CA ASN A 69 5.06 -18.48 12.54
C ASN A 69 5.73 -18.90 13.87
N ASN A 70 6.35 -17.97 14.59
CA ASN A 70 6.97 -18.25 15.90
C ASN A 70 5.93 -18.61 16.99
N ALA A 71 4.72 -18.06 16.90
CA ALA A 71 3.60 -18.41 17.78
C ALA A 71 2.89 -19.72 17.40
N GLY A 72 3.40 -20.47 16.41
CA GLY A 72 2.89 -21.79 16.02
C GLY A 72 1.54 -21.77 15.29
N LYS A 73 1.06 -20.62 14.81
CA LYS A 73 -0.25 -20.51 14.14
C LYS A 73 -0.08 -20.49 12.62
N ALA A 74 -0.62 -21.51 11.95
CA ALA A 74 -0.50 -21.71 10.51
C ALA A 74 -1.02 -20.51 9.69
N ILE A 75 -0.21 -20.07 8.73
CA ILE A 75 -0.58 -19.04 7.75
C ILE A 75 -1.17 -19.76 6.52
N VAL A 76 -2.49 -19.82 6.42
CA VAL A 76 -3.16 -20.12 5.15
C VAL A 76 -3.31 -18.80 4.42
N LYS A 77 -2.33 -18.46 3.57
CA LYS A 77 -2.59 -17.51 2.47
C LYS A 77 -3.48 -18.25 1.48
N ASN A 78 -4.81 -18.16 1.65
CA ASN A 78 -5.74 -18.52 0.60
C ASN A 78 -5.53 -17.55 -0.56
N PHE A 79 -4.69 -17.94 -1.50
CA PHE A 79 -4.47 -17.24 -2.75
C PHE A 79 -5.68 -17.55 -3.62
N GLU A 80 -6.61 -16.60 -3.77
CA GLU A 80 -7.66 -16.70 -4.79
C GLU A 80 -7.01 -16.43 -6.14
N PRO A 81 -6.92 -17.42 -7.05
CA PRO A 81 -6.51 -17.15 -8.41
C PRO A 81 -7.67 -16.40 -9.08
N ALA A 82 -7.37 -15.22 -9.62
CA ALA A 82 -8.26 -14.57 -10.57
C ALA A 82 -8.41 -15.47 -11.81
N ALA A 83 -9.60 -16.05 -11.97
CA ALA A 83 -10.16 -16.60 -13.21
C ALA A 83 -11.68 -16.50 -13.06
N GLU A 84 -12.31 -15.45 -13.57
CA GLU A 84 -12.92 -15.36 -14.91
C GLU A 84 -14.45 -15.45 -14.84
N SER A 85 -15.08 -14.49 -15.53
CA SER A 85 -16.52 -14.26 -15.66
C SER A 85 -17.27 -15.44 -16.29
N ALA A 86 -18.46 -15.77 -15.77
CA ALA A 86 -19.70 -15.98 -16.55
C ALA A 86 -20.85 -16.51 -15.66
N ASN A 87 -22.02 -15.89 -15.85
CA ASN A 87 -23.40 -16.28 -15.50
C ASN A 87 -23.65 -17.67 -14.91
N ASP A 88 -24.51 -17.75 -13.88
CA ASP A 88 -25.83 -18.37 -14.06
C ASP A 88 -26.84 -18.01 -12.96
N GLU A 89 -28.09 -17.95 -13.38
CA GLU A 89 -29.28 -17.46 -12.67
C GLU A 89 -29.77 -18.43 -11.58
N LYS A 90 -30.28 -17.86 -10.47
CA LYS A 90 -31.52 -18.23 -9.74
C LYS A 90 -31.37 -18.00 -8.25
N GLN A 91 -32.08 -16.99 -7.74
CA GLN A 91 -32.77 -17.03 -6.45
C GLN A 91 -33.71 -15.81 -6.35
N ALA A 92 -34.79 -15.86 -7.13
CA ALA A 92 -36.01 -15.14 -6.84
C ALA A 92 -37.11 -16.20 -6.65
N GLU A 93 -38.03 -15.95 -5.71
CA GLU A 93 -39.15 -16.82 -5.30
C GLU A 93 -38.87 -17.83 -4.18
N LYS A 94 -38.71 -17.30 -2.96
CA LYS A 94 -39.37 -17.88 -1.77
C LYS A 94 -39.34 -16.86 -0.63
N GLU A 95 -40.40 -16.04 -0.55
CA GLU A 95 -41.00 -15.54 0.70
C GLU A 95 -42.16 -14.58 0.38
N LEU A 96 -43.18 -15.12 -0.30
CA LEU A 96 -44.55 -14.62 -0.16
C LEU A 96 -45.18 -15.42 0.96
N LYS A 97 -45.09 -14.87 2.17
CA LYS A 97 -45.97 -15.07 3.34
C LYS A 97 -45.21 -14.55 4.55
N ASN A 98 -45.32 -13.24 4.79
CA ASN A 98 -45.61 -12.74 6.12
C ASN A 98 -46.09 -11.30 5.98
N ASP A 99 -47.33 -11.12 6.42
CA ASP A 99 -47.90 -9.89 6.95
C ASP A 99 -48.38 -8.85 5.93
N GLU A 100 -49.52 -9.20 5.32
CA GLU A 100 -50.64 -8.27 5.19
C GLU A 100 -51.01 -7.66 6.55
N VAL A 101 -50.18 -6.75 7.08
CA VAL A 101 -50.53 -5.88 8.21
C VAL A 101 -49.88 -4.51 7.99
N ARG A 102 -50.47 -3.72 7.09
CA ARG A 102 -50.97 -2.37 7.39
C ARG A 102 -51.65 -1.77 6.17
N LEU A 103 -52.94 -2.10 6.06
CA LEU A 103 -53.92 -1.22 5.48
C LEU A 103 -54.26 -0.16 6.55
N PHE A 104 -53.40 0.85 6.68
CA PHE A 104 -53.67 2.20 7.19
C PHE A 104 -52.54 3.12 6.75
#